data_AF-A0A0G1CZF4-F1
#
_entry.id   AF-A0A0G1CZF4-F1
#
_cell.length_a   1.000
_cell.length_b   1.000
_cell.length_c   1.000
_cell.angle_alpha   90.00
_cell.angle_beta   90.00
_cell.angle_gamma   90.00
#
_symmetry.space_group_name_H-M   'P 1'
#
loop_
_entity.id
_entity.type
_entity.pdbx_description
1 polymer ?
#
loop_
_entity_poly.entity_id
_entity_poly.type
_entity_poly.pdbx_seq_one_letter_code
_entity_poly.pdbx_strand_id
1 'polypeptide(L)'
;MRTKTKIRLILHFLLGFITVSATAFALLWLTDFFMEQVSSTPRKITYGVTFSAPYARYLGLDPEKVLESINKDLNVKLIRIPVYWDEVEKEPGVYDFSATDRLLDIAKTGNPEVILVIGYKVPRWPECFSPTWVKEVDQSSHQEKILQLLKKTVTHFQNQPKITAWQVENEPLLPFGEC
;
A
#
# COMPACT_ATOMS: atom_id res chain seq x y z
N MET A 1 41.92 60.58 -6.21
CA MET A 1 41.11 59.90 -5.17
C MET A 1 39.79 59.31 -5.69
N ARG A 2 38.94 60.06 -6.40
CA ARG A 2 37.61 59.62 -6.89
C ARG A 2 37.58 58.32 -7.73
N THR A 3 38.59 58.05 -8.56
CA THR A 3 38.64 56.89 -9.46
C THR A 3 38.86 55.56 -8.71
N LYS A 4 39.70 55.56 -7.67
CA LYS A 4 39.94 54.37 -6.83
C LYS A 4 38.69 53.95 -6.05
N THR A 5 37.87 54.92 -5.61
CA THR A 5 36.59 54.67 -4.94
C THR A 5 35.56 54.07 -5.89
N LYS A 6 35.46 54.56 -7.14
CA LYS A 6 34.58 53.98 -8.16
C LYS A 6 34.96 52.55 -8.53
N ILE A 7 36.26 52.26 -8.68
CA ILE A 7 36.76 50.91 -8.96
C ILE A 7 36.43 49.95 -7.80
N ARG A 8 36.63 50.39 -6.55
CA ARG A 8 36.22 49.61 -5.37
C ARG A 8 34.72 49.34 -5.38
N LEU A 9 33.88 50.33 -5.67
CA LEU A 9 32.43 50.16 -5.70
C LEU A 9 32.00 49.12 -6.76
N ILE A 10 32.60 49.17 -7.95
CA ILE A 10 32.37 48.20 -9.04
C ILE A 10 32.82 46.80 -8.61
N LEU A 11 33.98 46.67 -7.97
CA LEU A 11 34.47 45.39 -7.47
C LEU A 11 33.56 44.77 -6.40
N HIS A 12 33.03 45.58 -5.46
CA HIS A 12 32.08 45.09 -4.46
C HIS A 12 30.75 44.67 -5.10
N PHE A 13 30.27 45.42 -6.10
CA PHE A 13 29.07 45.06 -6.84
C PHE A 13 29.26 43.75 -7.61
N LEU A 14 30.39 43.57 -8.31
CA LEU A 14 30.72 42.33 -9.02
C LEU A 14 30.86 41.15 -8.05
N LEU A 15 31.53 41.35 -6.92
CA LEU A 15 31.66 40.31 -5.89
C LEU A 15 30.30 39.90 -5.32
N GLY A 16 29.43 40.87 -5.02
CA GLY A 16 28.06 40.61 -4.57
C GLY A 16 27.21 39.89 -5.61
N PHE A 17 27.35 40.23 -6.89
CA PHE A 17 26.66 39.54 -7.97
C PHE A 17 27.13 38.09 -8.13
N ILE A 18 28.44 37.85 -8.02
CA ILE A 18 29.02 36.50 -8.07
C ILE A 18 28.56 35.66 -6.89
N THR A 19 28.56 36.20 -5.67
CA THR A 19 28.11 35.45 -4.49
C THR A 19 26.64 35.09 -4.58
N VAL A 20 25.76 36.02 -4.99
CA VAL A 20 24.33 35.74 -5.20
C VAL A 20 24.14 34.66 -6.27
N SER A 21 24.84 34.76 -7.40
CA SER A 21 24.74 33.79 -8.50
C SER A 21 25.22 32.40 -8.07
N ALA A 22 26.34 32.31 -7.35
CA ALA A 22 26.86 31.05 -6.83
C ALA A 22 25.92 30.42 -5.79
N THR A 23 25.29 31.24 -4.94
CA THR A 23 24.33 30.77 -3.95
C THR A 23 23.06 30.24 -4.63
N ALA A 24 22.53 30.96 -5.63
CA ALA A 24 21.39 30.51 -6.41
C ALA A 24 21.69 29.19 -7.15
N PHE A 25 22.89 29.07 -7.73
CA PHE A 25 23.32 27.83 -8.38
C PHE A 25 23.44 26.67 -7.38
N ALA A 26 24.03 26.90 -6.21
CA ALA A 26 24.14 25.88 -5.16
C ALA A 26 22.76 25.42 -4.67
N LEU A 27 21.80 26.34 -4.52
CA LEU A 27 20.42 26.02 -4.15
C LEU A 27 19.72 25.18 -5.23
N LEU A 28 19.85 25.54 -6.50
CA LEU A 28 19.29 24.77 -7.62
C LEU A 28 19.90 23.36 -7.69
N TRP A 29 21.22 23.27 -7.53
CA TRP A 29 21.91 21.98 -7.51
C TRP A 29 21.49 21.11 -6.31
N LEU A 30 21.35 21.71 -5.12
CA LEU A 30 20.83 21.02 -3.94
C LEU A 30 19.40 20.53 -4.18
N THR A 31 18.51 21.35 -4.76
CA THR A 31 17.15 20.92 -5.07
C THR A 31 17.12 19.76 -6.06
N ASP A 32 17.93 19.79 -7.11
CA ASP A 32 17.99 18.67 -8.07
C ASP A 32 18.52 17.39 -7.40
N PHE A 33 19.58 17.49 -6.59
CA PHE A 33 20.12 16.35 -5.85
C PHE A 33 19.09 15.71 -4.90
N PHE A 34 18.35 16.54 -4.16
CA PHE A 34 17.29 16.05 -3.28
C PHE A 34 16.08 15.53 -4.07
N MET A 35 15.71 16.17 -5.18
CA MET A 35 14.63 15.71 -6.04
C MET A 35 14.96 14.37 -6.69
N GLU A 36 16.21 14.10 -7.05
CA GLU A 36 16.61 12.80 -7.59
C GLU A 36 16.50 11.68 -6.54
N GLN A 37 16.93 11.95 -5.30
CA GLN A 37 16.75 11.07 -4.14
C GLN A 37 15.28 10.81 -3.80
N VAL A 38 14.43 11.83 -3.91
CA VAL A 38 12.98 11.74 -3.66
C VAL A 38 12.23 11.15 -4.85
N SER A 39 12.76 11.29 -6.07
CA SER A 39 12.20 10.74 -7.28
C SER A 39 12.43 9.24 -7.30
N SER A 40 11.52 8.52 -6.66
CA SER A 40 11.47 7.07 -6.62
C SER A 40 10.88 6.48 -7.90
N THR A 41 11.19 7.05 -9.07
CA THR A 41 10.73 6.47 -10.35
C THR A 41 11.29 5.06 -10.46
N PRO A 42 10.44 4.02 -10.38
CA PRO A 42 10.94 2.66 -10.34
C PRO A 42 11.61 2.36 -11.68
N ARG A 43 12.89 1.96 -11.65
CA ARG A 43 13.61 1.51 -12.87
C ARG A 43 12.92 0.32 -13.56
N LYS A 44 12.02 -0.37 -12.85
CA LYS A 44 11.16 -1.43 -13.36
C LYS A 44 9.77 -1.32 -12.73
N ILE A 45 8.74 -1.16 -13.57
CA ILE A 45 7.34 -1.12 -13.13
C ILE A 45 6.79 -2.55 -13.15
N THR A 46 6.21 -2.99 -12.04
CA THR A 46 5.48 -4.24 -11.95
C THR A 46 3.99 -3.95 -12.02
N TYR A 47 3.33 -4.46 -13.06
CA TYR A 47 1.88 -4.32 -13.21
C TYR A 47 1.14 -5.42 -12.44
N GLY A 48 0.07 -5.00 -11.77
CA GLY A 48 -0.74 -5.88 -10.95
C GLY A 48 -2.16 -5.37 -10.78
N VAL A 49 -2.94 -6.13 -10.02
CA VAL A 49 -4.34 -5.81 -9.73
C VAL A 49 -4.64 -6.03 -8.25
N THR A 50 -5.65 -5.33 -7.73
CA THR A 50 -6.27 -5.71 -6.45
C THR A 50 -7.47 -6.59 -6.76
N PHE A 51 -7.51 -7.79 -6.18
CA PHE A 51 -8.58 -8.76 -6.40
C PHE A 51 -9.45 -8.89 -5.14
N SER A 52 -10.76 -8.67 -5.30
CA SER A 52 -11.75 -8.76 -4.22
C SER A 52 -12.74 -9.89 -4.50
N ALA A 53 -12.66 -10.97 -3.74
CA ALA A 53 -13.59 -12.08 -3.85
C ALA A 53 -15.05 -11.70 -3.51
N PRO A 54 -15.34 -10.90 -2.46
CA PRO A 54 -16.69 -10.39 -2.21
C PRO A 54 -17.23 -9.60 -3.40
N TYR A 55 -16.40 -8.78 -4.06
CA TYR A 55 -16.86 -7.99 -5.20
C TYR A 55 -17.12 -8.83 -6.45
N ALA A 56 -16.30 -9.86 -6.70
CA ALA A 56 -16.60 -10.84 -7.75
C ALA A 56 -17.96 -11.52 -7.51
N ARG A 57 -18.22 -11.96 -6.27
CA ARG A 57 -19.53 -12.53 -5.88
C ARG A 57 -20.67 -11.54 -6.04
N TYR A 58 -20.48 -10.28 -5.66
CA TYR A 58 -21.47 -9.21 -5.84
C TYR A 58 -21.87 -9.04 -7.32
N LEU A 59 -20.91 -9.22 -8.24
CA LEU A 59 -21.17 -9.18 -9.69
C LEU A 59 -21.78 -10.49 -10.24
N GLY A 60 -22.09 -11.48 -9.38
CA GLY A 60 -22.60 -12.79 -9.80
C GLY A 60 -21.56 -13.71 -10.41
N LEU A 61 -20.27 -13.44 -10.16
CA LEU A 61 -19.15 -14.22 -10.69
C LEU A 61 -18.57 -15.15 -9.62
N ASP A 62 -17.96 -16.25 -10.08
CA ASP A 62 -17.16 -17.14 -9.24
C ASP A 62 -15.76 -16.56 -9.02
N PRO A 63 -15.34 -16.26 -7.77
CA PRO A 63 -14.06 -15.61 -7.50
C PRO A 63 -12.83 -16.42 -7.97
N GLU A 64 -12.89 -17.74 -7.84
CA GLU A 64 -11.77 -18.62 -8.21
C GLU A 64 -11.57 -18.58 -9.72
N LYS A 65 -12.65 -18.73 -10.50
CA LYS A 65 -12.61 -18.63 -11.98
C LYS A 65 -12.18 -17.24 -12.46
N VAL A 66 -12.60 -16.18 -11.77
CA VAL A 66 -12.17 -14.81 -12.12
C VAL A 66 -10.67 -14.66 -11.89
N LEU A 67 -10.16 -15.13 -10.75
CA LEU A 67 -8.73 -15.05 -10.45
C LEU A 67 -7.90 -15.91 -11.41
N GLU A 68 -8.37 -17.11 -11.77
CA GLU A 68 -7.77 -17.93 -12.82
C GLU A 68 -7.70 -17.20 -14.17
N SER A 69 -8.79 -16.52 -14.56
CA SER A 69 -8.85 -15.74 -15.80
C SER A 69 -7.91 -14.52 -15.76
N ILE A 70 -7.82 -13.82 -14.63
CA ILE A 70 -6.83 -12.74 -14.41
C ILE A 70 -5.42 -13.27 -14.58
N ASN A 71 -5.09 -14.42 -13.99
CA ASN A 71 -3.77 -15.03 -14.08
C ASN A 71 -3.43 -15.43 -15.53
N LYS A 72 -4.39 -16.03 -16.24
CA LYS A 72 -4.20 -16.57 -17.59
C LYS A 72 -4.19 -15.48 -18.67
N ASP A 73 -5.18 -14.60 -18.65
CA ASP A 73 -5.47 -13.71 -19.78
C ASP A 73 -4.78 -12.35 -19.62
N LEU A 74 -4.73 -11.80 -18.40
CA LEU A 74 -4.02 -10.54 -18.13
C LEU A 74 -2.53 -10.74 -17.84
N ASN A 75 -2.12 -11.95 -17.43
CA ASN A 75 -0.73 -12.32 -17.12
C ASN A 75 -0.04 -11.32 -16.16
N VAL A 76 -0.80 -10.88 -15.15
CA VAL A 76 -0.31 -9.95 -14.13
C VAL A 76 0.86 -10.55 -13.35
N LYS A 77 1.74 -9.67 -12.86
CA LYS A 77 2.94 -10.08 -12.10
C LYS A 77 2.78 -9.92 -10.59
N LEU A 78 1.75 -9.19 -10.17
CA LEU A 78 1.46 -8.91 -8.77
C LEU A 78 -0.04 -8.90 -8.55
N ILE A 79 -0.51 -9.56 -7.50
CA ILE A 79 -1.92 -9.49 -7.08
C ILE A 79 -1.98 -9.09 -5.62
N ARG A 80 -2.77 -8.07 -5.33
CA ARG A 80 -3.11 -7.69 -3.96
C ARG A 80 -4.42 -8.35 -3.57
N ILE A 81 -4.39 -9.22 -2.56
CA ILE A 81 -5.55 -9.99 -2.10
C ILE A 81 -5.87 -9.56 -0.67
N PRO A 82 -7.03 -8.95 -0.42
CA PRO A 82 -7.48 -8.68 0.94
C PRO A 82 -8.01 -9.93 1.65
N VAL A 83 -7.68 -10.04 2.93
CA VAL A 83 -8.32 -10.97 3.87
C VAL A 83 -9.46 -10.23 4.55
N TYR A 84 -10.69 -10.71 4.34
CA TYR A 84 -11.91 -10.07 4.84
C TYR A 84 -12.31 -10.69 6.18
N TRP A 85 -12.36 -9.88 7.24
CA TRP A 85 -12.54 -10.36 8.62
C TRP A 85 -13.90 -11.06 8.83
N ASP A 86 -14.98 -10.49 8.30
CA ASP A 86 -16.32 -11.07 8.28
C ASP A 86 -16.42 -12.42 7.55
N GLU A 87 -15.48 -12.74 6.67
CA GLU A 87 -15.40 -14.04 6.01
C GLU A 87 -14.58 -15.05 6.79
N VAL A 88 -13.46 -14.62 7.38
CA VAL A 88 -12.51 -15.53 8.05
C VAL A 88 -12.83 -15.78 9.51
N GLU A 89 -13.65 -14.95 10.16
CA GLU A 89 -14.06 -15.13 11.57
C GLU A 89 -15.56 -14.85 11.72
N LYS A 90 -16.39 -15.70 11.09
CA LYS A 90 -17.86 -15.56 11.13
C LYS A 90 -18.43 -15.70 12.54
N GLU A 91 -17.79 -16.50 13.38
CA GLU A 91 -18.12 -16.67 14.79
C GLU A 91 -16.90 -16.33 15.66
N PRO A 92 -17.09 -15.74 16.85
CA PRO A 92 -15.98 -15.29 17.69
C PRO A 92 -14.98 -16.43 17.99
N GLY A 93 -13.72 -16.25 17.60
CA GLY A 93 -12.64 -17.19 17.83
C GLY A 93 -12.60 -18.40 16.88
N VAL A 94 -13.56 -18.55 15.98
CA VAL A 94 -13.61 -19.63 14.98
C VAL A 94 -13.13 -19.10 13.64
N TYR A 95 -11.91 -19.48 13.27
CA TYR A 95 -11.27 -19.01 12.05
C TYR A 95 -11.39 -20.01 10.89
N ASP A 96 -11.82 -19.54 9.72
CA ASP A 96 -11.81 -20.29 8.46
C ASP A 96 -11.13 -19.48 7.36
N PHE A 97 -9.89 -19.83 7.05
CA PHE A 97 -9.09 -19.20 5.99
C PHE A 97 -9.22 -19.90 4.63
N SER A 98 -10.06 -20.93 4.52
CA SER A 98 -10.08 -21.83 3.35
C SER A 98 -10.35 -21.12 2.04
N ALA A 99 -11.20 -20.08 2.04
CA ALA A 99 -11.47 -19.30 0.84
C ALA A 99 -10.23 -18.55 0.36
N THR A 100 -9.52 -17.88 1.27
CA THR A 100 -8.26 -17.20 0.95
C THR A 100 -7.16 -18.18 0.58
N ASP A 101 -7.07 -19.34 1.24
CA ASP A 101 -6.14 -20.42 0.88
C ASP A 101 -6.32 -20.84 -0.58
N ARG A 102 -7.57 -21.08 -1.02
CA ARG A 102 -7.87 -21.42 -2.43
C ARG A 102 -7.42 -20.33 -3.40
N LEU A 103 -7.64 -19.05 -3.07
CA LEU A 103 -7.16 -17.94 -3.91
C LEU A 103 -5.62 -17.90 -3.99
N LEU A 104 -4.94 -18.15 -2.87
CA LEU A 104 -3.48 -18.21 -2.85
C LEU A 104 -2.96 -19.43 -3.61
N ASP A 105 -3.66 -20.56 -3.58
CA ASP A 105 -3.31 -21.75 -4.36
C ASP A 105 -3.47 -21.50 -5.87
N ILE A 106 -4.50 -20.78 -6.29
CA ILE A 106 -4.65 -20.31 -7.69
C ILE A 106 -3.51 -19.34 -8.06
N ALA A 107 -3.07 -18.49 -7.14
CA ALA A 107 -1.90 -17.64 -7.36
C ALA A 107 -0.58 -18.46 -7.41
N LYS A 108 -0.49 -19.60 -6.72
CA LYS A 108 0.67 -20.52 -6.77
C LYS A 108 0.85 -21.16 -8.14
N THR A 109 -0.24 -21.63 -8.75
CA THR A 109 -0.19 -22.25 -10.09
C THR A 109 0.16 -21.24 -11.18
N GLY A 110 -0.10 -19.95 -10.91
CA GLY A 110 0.29 -18.85 -11.77
C GLY A 110 1.68 -18.26 -11.49
N ASN A 111 1.99 -17.22 -12.27
CA ASN A 111 3.20 -16.44 -12.11
C ASN A 111 3.19 -15.33 -11.05
N PRO A 112 2.05 -14.73 -10.61
CA PRO A 112 2.14 -13.49 -9.84
C PRO A 112 2.69 -13.73 -8.43
N GLU A 113 3.36 -12.69 -7.93
CA GLU A 113 3.60 -12.49 -6.50
C GLU A 113 2.32 -11.97 -5.83
N VAL A 114 2.19 -12.15 -4.52
CA VAL A 114 1.02 -11.73 -3.75
C VAL A 114 1.39 -10.70 -2.69
N ILE A 115 0.61 -9.63 -2.63
CA ILE A 115 0.52 -8.75 -1.45
C ILE A 115 -0.74 -9.15 -0.70
N LEU A 116 -0.59 -9.71 0.50
CA LEU A 116 -1.73 -10.04 1.34
C LEU A 116 -2.09 -8.81 2.19
N VAL A 117 -3.34 -8.34 2.08
CA VAL A 117 -3.82 -7.20 2.89
C VAL A 117 -4.57 -7.73 4.09
N ILE A 118 -4.18 -7.27 5.28
CA ILE A 118 -4.71 -7.74 6.55
C ILE A 118 -5.11 -6.55 7.42
N GLY A 119 -6.08 -6.77 8.30
CA GLY A 119 -6.58 -5.74 9.20
C GLY A 119 -8.10 -5.64 9.19
N TYR A 120 -8.59 -4.58 9.82
CA TYR A 120 -10.02 -4.29 9.92
C TYR A 120 -10.55 -3.57 8.68
N LYS A 121 -9.80 -2.56 8.21
CA LYS A 121 -10.09 -1.79 7.01
C LYS A 121 -9.24 -2.33 5.87
N VAL A 122 -9.84 -2.93 4.86
CA VAL A 122 -9.13 -3.53 3.72
C VAL A 122 -9.79 -3.14 2.40
N PRO A 123 -9.10 -3.24 1.24
CA PRO A 123 -9.58 -2.68 0.00
C PRO A 123 -10.96 -3.21 -0.43
N ARG A 124 -11.77 -2.26 -0.93
CA ARG A 124 -13.14 -2.37 -1.49
C ARG A 124 -14.22 -2.05 -0.47
N TRP A 125 -15.29 -1.39 -0.91
CA TRP A 125 -16.52 -1.18 -0.13
C TRP A 125 -17.00 -2.48 0.52
N PRO A 126 -17.41 -2.48 1.81
CA PRO A 126 -17.59 -1.33 2.72
C PRO A 126 -16.33 -0.72 3.32
N GLU A 127 -15.13 -1.16 2.91
CA GLU A 127 -13.82 -0.85 3.49
C GLU A 127 -13.59 -1.52 4.84
N CYS A 128 -14.55 -1.46 5.76
CA CYS A 128 -14.48 -2.09 7.08
C CYS A 128 -15.26 -3.41 7.10
N PHE A 129 -14.54 -4.53 7.20
CA PHE A 129 -15.12 -5.87 7.04
C PHE A 129 -15.35 -6.57 8.37
N SER A 130 -15.98 -5.88 9.32
CA SER A 130 -16.16 -6.43 10.66
C SER A 130 -17.35 -7.40 10.73
N PRO A 131 -17.17 -8.60 11.31
CA PRO A 131 -18.26 -9.50 11.60
C PRO A 131 -19.36 -8.82 12.44
N THR A 132 -20.61 -9.29 12.28
CA THR A 132 -21.76 -8.71 13.00
C THR A 132 -21.60 -8.77 14.52
N TRP A 133 -20.98 -9.83 15.05
CA TRP A 133 -20.73 -10.01 16.49
C TRP A 133 -19.72 -9.02 17.08
N VAL A 134 -18.93 -8.33 16.25
CA VAL A 134 -18.01 -7.28 16.71
C VAL A 134 -18.74 -5.96 16.97
N LYS A 135 -19.90 -5.72 16.33
CA LYS A 135 -20.66 -4.47 16.52
C LYS A 135 -21.24 -4.32 17.93
N GLU A 136 -21.26 -5.39 18.72
CA GLU A 136 -21.82 -5.43 20.08
C GLU A 136 -20.76 -5.23 21.18
N VAL A 137 -19.46 -5.13 20.85
CA VAL A 137 -18.40 -4.96 21.84
C VAL A 137 -17.95 -3.52 22.02
N ASP A 138 -17.42 -3.22 23.21
CA ASP A 138 -16.81 -1.91 23.50
C ASP A 138 -15.56 -1.63 22.66
N GLN A 139 -15.18 -0.34 22.58
CA GLN A 139 -14.08 0.12 21.73
C GLN A 139 -12.70 -0.46 22.14
N SER A 140 -12.47 -0.70 23.43
CA SER A 140 -11.24 -1.35 23.93
C SER A 140 -11.13 -2.80 23.45
N SER A 141 -12.25 -3.52 23.46
CA SER A 141 -12.35 -4.89 22.97
C SER A 141 -12.16 -4.95 21.44
N HIS A 142 -12.56 -3.90 20.71
CA HIS A 142 -12.40 -3.86 19.25
C HIS A 142 -10.93 -3.90 18.81
N GLN A 143 -10.06 -3.07 19.40
CA GLN A 143 -8.64 -3.07 19.05
C GLN A 143 -7.97 -4.40 19.38
N GLU A 144 -8.31 -4.99 20.55
CA GLU A 144 -7.78 -6.29 20.94
C GLU A 144 -8.18 -7.39 19.94
N LYS A 145 -9.43 -7.38 19.48
CA LYS A 145 -9.93 -8.31 18.47
C LYS A 145 -9.22 -8.14 17.12
N ILE A 146 -8.95 -6.91 16.68
CA ILE A 146 -8.16 -6.66 15.46
C ILE A 146 -6.75 -7.23 15.62
N LEU A 147 -6.11 -7.03 16.76
CA LEU A 147 -4.79 -7.62 17.03
C LEU A 147 -4.82 -9.16 17.03
N GLN A 148 -5.90 -9.76 17.54
CA GLN A 148 -6.10 -11.21 17.47
C GLN A 148 -6.27 -11.69 16.03
N LEU A 149 -7.11 -11.02 15.23
CA LEU A 149 -7.26 -11.28 13.79
C LEU A 149 -5.90 -11.23 13.07
N LEU A 150 -5.14 -10.14 13.26
CA LEU A 150 -3.83 -9.95 12.65
C LEU A 150 -2.88 -11.09 13.03
N LYS A 151 -2.80 -11.43 14.32
CA LYS A 151 -1.98 -12.53 14.82
C LYS A 151 -2.36 -13.87 14.17
N LYS A 152 -3.66 -14.18 14.11
CA LYS A 152 -4.17 -15.43 13.53
C LYS A 152 -3.90 -15.52 12.04
N THR A 153 -4.16 -14.43 11.31
CA THR A 153 -3.92 -14.33 9.87
C THR A 153 -2.44 -14.48 9.53
N VAL A 154 -1.56 -13.75 10.24
CA VAL A 154 -0.11 -13.87 10.04
C VAL A 154 0.37 -15.29 10.37
N THR A 155 -0.07 -15.86 11.50
CA THR A 155 0.32 -17.22 11.89
C THR A 155 -0.05 -18.26 10.83
N HIS A 156 -1.24 -18.12 10.22
CA HIS A 156 -1.73 -19.02 9.18
C HIS A 156 -0.94 -18.90 7.87
N PHE A 157 -0.68 -17.68 7.39
CA PHE A 157 -0.08 -17.47 6.07
C PHE A 157 1.43 -17.14 6.05
N GLN A 158 2.12 -17.00 7.20
CA GLN A 158 3.54 -16.59 7.26
C GLN A 158 4.50 -17.48 6.46
N ASN A 159 4.17 -18.76 6.27
CA ASN A 159 5.02 -19.71 5.54
C ASN A 159 4.65 -19.79 4.04
N GLN A 160 3.75 -18.94 3.56
CA GLN A 160 3.23 -19.04 2.21
C GLN A 160 4.16 -18.32 1.21
N PRO A 161 4.88 -19.05 0.33
CA PRO A 161 6.05 -18.50 -0.38
C PRO A 161 5.69 -17.51 -1.48
N LYS A 162 4.41 -17.42 -1.89
CA LYS A 162 3.94 -16.45 -2.86
C LYS A 162 3.66 -15.07 -2.26
N ILE A 163 3.53 -14.97 -0.94
CA ILE A 163 3.32 -13.68 -0.27
C ILE A 163 4.67 -12.97 -0.17
N THR A 164 4.87 -11.91 -0.96
CA THR A 164 6.11 -11.14 -0.98
C THR A 164 6.03 -9.88 -0.13
N ALA A 165 4.82 -9.43 0.20
CA ALA A 165 4.60 -8.34 1.14
C ALA A 165 3.26 -8.47 1.86
N TRP A 166 3.18 -7.81 3.01
CA TRP A 166 1.96 -7.63 3.78
C TRP A 166 1.59 -6.16 3.77
N GLN A 167 0.35 -5.85 3.41
CA GLN A 167 -0.21 -4.52 3.63
C GLN A 167 -1.06 -4.58 4.89
N VAL A 168 -0.77 -3.73 5.86
CA VAL A 168 -1.55 -3.63 7.10
C VAL A 168 -2.52 -2.46 6.94
N GLU A 169 -3.80 -2.76 7.03
CA GLU A 169 -4.92 -1.84 6.80
C GLU A 169 -4.96 -1.24 5.37
N ASN A 170 -6.05 -0.52 5.07
CA ASN A 170 -6.25 0.28 3.87
C ASN A 170 -6.65 1.69 4.26
N GLU A 171 -5.77 2.66 3.99
CA GLU A 171 -6.01 4.07 4.26
C GLU A 171 -6.59 4.33 5.68
N PRO A 172 -5.92 3.85 6.74
CA PRO A 172 -6.49 3.79 8.10
C PRO A 172 -6.73 5.17 8.72
N LEU A 173 -6.09 6.21 8.20
CA LEU A 173 -6.23 7.59 8.70
C LEU A 173 -7.35 8.38 7.99
N LEU A 174 -8.01 7.78 7.00
CA LEU A 174 -9.05 8.45 6.21
C LEU A 174 -10.46 8.07 6.69
N PRO A 175 -11.34 9.05 6.97
CA PRO A 175 -12.66 8.83 7.58
C PRO A 175 -13.73 8.48 6.53
N PHE A 176 -13.61 7.32 5.89
CA PHE A 176 -14.60 6.81 4.95
C PHE A 176 -14.75 5.28 5.06
N GLY A 177 -15.85 4.77 4.53
CA GLY A 177 -16.27 3.37 4.64
C GLY A 177 -17.49 3.20 5.54
N GLU A 178 -18.10 2.02 5.51
CA GLU A 178 -19.11 1.61 6.49
C GLU A 178 -18.42 0.83 7.61
N CYS A 179 -17.99 1.61 8.60
CA CYS A 179 -17.33 1.23 9.83
C CYS A 179 -18.30 1.60 10.98
#